data_AF-A0A9E4SAT1-F1
#
_entry.id   AF-A0A9E4SAT1-F1
#
_cell.length_a   1.000
_cell.length_b   1.000
_cell.length_c   1.000
_cell.angle_alpha   90.00
_cell.angle_beta   90.00
_cell.angle_gamma   90.00
#
_symmetry.space_group_name_H-M   'P 1'
#
loop_
_entity.id
_entity.type
_entity.pdbx_description
1 polymer ?
#
loop_
_entity_poly.entity_id
_entity_poly.type
_entity_poly.pdbx_seq_one_letter_code
_entity_poly.pdbx_strand_id
1 'polypeptide(L)'
;TADLIDASDFLPTILEAAKITAPDDYLIDGRSFLPQLKGEKGNPRDWIYFHFEPMSGRVHRYARFIRDHRWKLYDDGRLFDLNSDPEEEAAFDPADDDSERAEARSRLAPVFKQMVN
;
A
#
# COMPACT_ATOMS: atom_id res chain seq x y z
N THR A 1 -16.62 -2.71 0.38
CA THR A 1 -15.44 -2.42 -0.46
C THR A 1 -14.66 -3.71 -0.64
N ALA A 2 -14.01 -3.91 -1.79
CA ALA A 2 -13.16 -5.08 -2.02
C ALA A 2 -11.84 -4.94 -1.26
N ASP A 3 -11.30 -6.06 -0.75
CA ASP A 3 -10.08 -6.10 0.06
C ASP A 3 -8.84 -5.60 -0.71
N LEU A 4 -7.90 -4.96 0.01
CA LEU A 4 -6.61 -4.57 -0.55
C LEU A 4 -5.66 -5.78 -0.60
N ILE A 5 -5.10 -6.01 -1.78
CA ILE A 5 -4.06 -7.00 -2.06
C ILE A 5 -2.84 -6.27 -2.63
N ASP A 6 -1.67 -6.56 -2.08
CA ASP A 6 -0.38 -6.05 -2.54
C ASP A 6 0.38 -7.11 -3.36
N ALA A 7 1.33 -6.70 -4.20
CA ALA A 7 2.16 -7.65 -4.95
C ALA A 7 2.94 -8.62 -4.04
N SER A 8 3.37 -8.16 -2.85
CA SER A 8 4.05 -8.98 -1.86
C SER A 8 3.18 -10.13 -1.31
N ASP A 9 1.85 -10.06 -1.42
CA ASP A 9 0.93 -11.06 -0.90
C ASP A 9 0.86 -12.35 -1.72
N PHE A 10 1.31 -12.31 -2.98
CA PHE A 10 1.25 -13.48 -3.86
C PHE A 10 2.14 -14.62 -3.38
N LEU A 11 3.35 -14.33 -2.90
CA LEU A 11 4.27 -15.36 -2.42
C LEU A 11 3.68 -16.17 -1.24
N PRO A 12 3.27 -15.58 -0.11
CA PRO A 12 2.67 -16.34 1.00
C PRO A 12 1.37 -17.04 0.58
N THR A 13 0.59 -16.45 -0.33
CA THR A 13 -0.63 -17.08 -0.85
C THR A 13 -0.34 -18.36 -1.64
N ILE A 14 0.67 -18.32 -2.52
CA ILE A 14 1.09 -19.49 -3.30
C ILE A 14 1.67 -20.57 -2.38
N LEU A 15 2.49 -20.19 -1.40
CA LEU A 15 3.05 -21.13 -0.42
C LEU A 15 1.95 -21.82 0.39
N GLU A 16 0.98 -21.07 0.91
CA GLU A 16 -0.15 -21.64 1.65
C GLU A 16 -0.97 -22.58 0.76
N ALA A 17 -1.27 -22.18 -0.48
CA ALA A 17 -2.02 -22.99 -1.43
C ALA A 17 -1.29 -24.30 -1.79
N ALA A 18 0.04 -24.25 -1.92
CA ALA A 18 0.89 -25.40 -2.18
C ALA A 18 1.19 -26.25 -0.93
N LYS A 19 0.75 -25.82 0.26
CA LYS A 19 1.08 -26.43 1.56
C LYS A 19 2.59 -26.50 1.81
N ILE A 20 3.30 -25.46 1.40
CA ILE A 20 4.76 -25.31 1.59
C ILE A 20 5.00 -24.32 2.73
N THR A 21 5.84 -24.70 3.67
CA THR A 21 6.34 -23.80 4.72
C THR A 21 7.64 -23.15 4.24
N ALA A 22 7.72 -21.82 4.29
CA ALA A 22 8.97 -21.11 4.03
C ALA A 22 10.00 -21.44 5.13
N PRO A 23 11.31 -21.37 4.85
CA PRO A 23 12.34 -21.45 5.89
C PRO A 23 12.11 -20.42 7.00
N ASP A 24 12.45 -20.76 8.25
CA ASP A 24 12.22 -19.91 9.42
C ASP A 24 12.98 -18.56 9.35
N ASP A 25 14.08 -18.52 8.59
CA ASP A 25 14.91 -17.33 8.37
C ASP A 25 14.50 -16.51 7.13
N TYR A 26 13.46 -16.95 6.40
CA TYR A 26 12.98 -16.23 5.23
C TYR A 26 11.95 -15.16 5.63
N LEU A 27 12.32 -13.90 5.44
CA LEU A 27 11.44 -12.76 5.71
C LEU A 27 10.39 -12.63 4.59
N ILE A 28 9.11 -12.65 4.97
CA ILE A 28 7.97 -12.45 4.08
C ILE A 28 7.27 -11.14 4.44
N ASP A 29 7.27 -10.17 3.52
CA ASP A 29 6.57 -8.88 3.68
C ASP A 29 5.05 -8.98 3.42
N GLY A 30 4.66 -10.05 2.73
CA GLY A 30 3.30 -10.39 2.35
C GLY A 30 2.44 -10.96 3.47
N ARG A 31 1.13 -11.00 3.25
CA ARG A 31 0.18 -11.84 4.00
C ARG A 31 -0.68 -12.63 3.01
N SER A 32 -0.99 -13.88 3.33
CA SER A 32 -1.80 -14.69 2.42
C SER A 32 -3.23 -14.18 2.33
N PHE A 33 -3.78 -14.16 1.11
CA PHE A 33 -5.20 -13.90 0.85
C PHE A 33 -5.96 -15.16 0.40
N LEU A 34 -5.39 -16.36 0.61
CA LEU A 34 -6.04 -17.62 0.25
C LEU A 34 -7.41 -17.82 0.91
N PRO A 35 -7.64 -17.45 2.20
CA PRO A 35 -8.97 -17.56 2.81
C PRO A 35 -10.02 -16.76 2.04
N GLN A 36 -9.69 -15.52 1.62
CA GLN A 36 -10.60 -14.69 0.82
C GLN A 36 -10.97 -15.35 -0.51
N LEU A 37 -10.02 -16.01 -1.19
CA LEU A 37 -10.29 -16.74 -2.44
C LEU A 37 -11.27 -17.91 -2.25
N LYS A 38 -11.33 -18.47 -1.05
CA LYS A 38 -12.27 -19.55 -0.68
C LYS A 38 -13.61 -19.03 -0.17
N GLY A 39 -13.81 -17.71 -0.08
CA GLY A 39 -14.97 -17.10 0.57
C GLY A 39 -14.94 -17.20 2.10
N GLU A 40 -13.79 -17.49 2.69
CA GLU A 40 -13.57 -17.56 4.13
C GLU A 40 -13.15 -16.19 4.68
N LYS A 41 -13.18 -16.05 6.00
CA LYS A 41 -12.71 -14.83 6.67
C LYS A 41 -11.18 -14.74 6.55
N GLY A 42 -10.70 -13.73 5.84
CA GLY A 42 -9.27 -13.44 5.70
C GLY A 42 -8.73 -12.40 6.67
N ASN A 43 -7.52 -11.91 6.35
CA ASN A 43 -6.81 -10.84 7.06
C ASN A 43 -6.39 -9.75 6.05
N PRO A 44 -7.34 -8.91 5.56
CA PRO A 44 -7.03 -7.90 4.55
C PRO A 44 -6.05 -6.84 5.06
N ARG A 45 -5.40 -6.16 4.12
CA ARG A 45 -4.52 -5.03 4.43
C ARG A 45 -5.33 -3.76 4.65
N ASP A 46 -4.86 -2.93 5.58
CA ASP A 46 -5.39 -1.57 5.74
C ASP A 46 -4.80 -0.61 4.69
N TRP A 47 -3.61 -0.92 4.17
CA TRP A 47 -2.89 -0.11 3.18
C TRP A 47 -1.94 -0.96 2.33
N ILE A 48 -1.54 -0.44 1.18
CA ILE A 48 -0.47 -0.97 0.32
C ILE A 48 0.62 0.08 0.13
N TYR A 49 1.85 -0.37 -0.12
CA TYR A 49 3.01 0.49 -0.38
C TYR A 49 3.51 0.26 -1.80
N PHE A 50 3.93 1.34 -2.46
CA PHE A 50 4.51 1.27 -3.79
C PHE A 50 5.80 2.08 -3.86
N HIS A 51 6.80 1.50 -4.51
CA HIS A 51 8.06 2.17 -4.87
C HIS A 51 8.41 1.85 -6.31
N PHE A 52 8.69 2.88 -7.09
CA PHE A 52 9.21 2.75 -8.44
C PHE A 52 10.38 3.71 -8.65
N GLU A 53 11.56 3.15 -8.83
CA GLU A 53 12.74 3.85 -9.32
C GLU A 53 12.92 3.48 -10.81
N PRO A 54 12.83 4.44 -11.76
CA PRO A 54 12.88 4.14 -13.19
C PRO A 54 14.21 3.59 -13.71
N MET A 55 15.25 3.47 -12.86
CA MET A 55 16.58 2.90 -13.19
C MET A 55 17.14 3.42 -14.53
N SER A 56 16.85 4.67 -14.85
CA SER A 56 17.14 5.30 -16.14
C SER A 56 18.00 6.54 -15.93
N GLY A 57 19.05 6.70 -16.75
CA GLY A 57 19.86 7.92 -16.75
C GLY A 57 19.15 9.17 -17.27
N ARG A 58 17.89 9.07 -17.71
CA ARG A 58 17.09 10.18 -18.25
C ARG A 58 15.97 10.65 -17.32
N VAL A 59 15.56 9.81 -16.37
CA VAL A 59 14.47 10.11 -15.43
C VAL A 59 14.99 9.83 -14.04
N HIS A 60 15.11 10.89 -13.23
CA HIS A 60 15.68 10.84 -11.88
C HIS A 60 14.63 10.98 -10.77
N ARG A 61 13.35 10.86 -11.12
CA ARG A 61 12.25 10.96 -10.16
C ARG A 61 11.67 9.57 -9.96
N TYR A 62 11.90 9.03 -8.76
CA TYR A 62 11.18 7.87 -8.29
C TYR A 62 9.76 8.28 -7.88
N ALA A 63 8.85 7.30 -7.81
CA ALA A 63 7.52 7.46 -7.23
C ALA A 63 7.40 6.56 -6.01
N ARG A 64 6.99 7.14 -4.87
CA ARG A 64 6.63 6.38 -3.66
C ARG A 64 5.30 6.87 -3.12
N PHE A 65 4.44 5.91 -2.77
CA PHE A 65 3.18 6.22 -2.11
C PHE A 65 2.73 5.09 -1.21
N ILE A 66 1.86 5.44 -0.27
CA ILE A 66 1.02 4.51 0.48
C ILE A 66 -0.42 4.83 0.12
N ARG A 67 -1.25 3.80 -0.06
CA ARG A 67 -2.69 4.02 -0.18
C ARG A 67 -3.50 3.05 0.67
N ASP A 68 -4.59 3.53 1.22
CA ASP A 68 -5.69 2.69 1.69
C ASP A 68 -6.81 2.63 0.63
N HIS A 69 -8.04 2.27 1.04
CA HIS A 69 -9.18 2.21 0.12
C HIS A 69 -9.54 3.57 -0.51
N ARG A 70 -9.32 4.67 0.19
CA ARG A 70 -9.75 6.00 -0.23
C ARG A 70 -8.57 6.94 -0.41
N TRP A 71 -7.63 6.96 0.53
CA TRP A 71 -6.57 7.95 0.55
C TRP A 71 -5.29 7.38 -0.04
N LYS A 72 -4.66 8.15 -0.94
CA LYS A 72 -3.31 7.89 -1.43
C LYS A 72 -2.40 9.04 -1.05
N LEU A 73 -1.38 8.74 -0.26
CA LEU A 73 -0.38 9.68 0.21
C LEU A 73 0.95 9.39 -0.48
N TYR A 74 1.45 10.35 -1.26
CA TYR A 74 2.80 10.32 -1.79
C TYR A 74 3.82 10.75 -0.74
N ASP A 75 5.05 10.29 -0.89
CA ASP A 75 6.15 10.62 0.05
C ASP A 75 6.58 12.10 -0.01
N ASP A 76 6.21 12.81 -1.09
CA ASP A 76 6.35 14.25 -1.24
C ASP A 76 5.23 15.06 -0.55
N GLY A 77 4.28 14.39 0.10
CA GLY A 77 3.21 15.02 0.86
C GLY A 77 1.92 15.26 0.07
N ARG A 78 1.85 14.95 -1.23
CA ARG A 78 0.57 15.03 -1.96
C ARG A 78 -0.40 13.94 -1.48
N LEU A 79 -1.63 14.35 -1.13
CA LEU A 79 -2.71 13.46 -0.72
C LEU A 79 -3.84 13.52 -1.76
N PHE A 80 -4.38 12.37 -2.14
CA PHE A 80 -5.49 12.24 -3.09
C PHE A 80 -6.64 11.42 -2.49
N ASP A 81 -7.87 11.81 -2.82
CA ASP A 81 -9.09 11.04 -2.53
C ASP A 81 -9.46 10.19 -3.74
N LEU A 82 -9.11 8.91 -3.74
CA LEU A 82 -9.34 7.96 -4.82
C LEU A 82 -10.82 7.63 -5.06
N ASN A 83 -11.73 8.01 -4.15
CA ASN A 83 -13.15 7.83 -4.38
C ASN A 83 -13.71 8.93 -5.29
N SER A 84 -13.27 10.18 -5.11
CA SER A 84 -13.72 11.33 -5.91
C SER A 84 -12.79 11.70 -7.05
N ASP A 85 -11.50 11.38 -6.92
CA ASP A 85 -10.42 11.70 -7.85
C ASP A 85 -9.55 10.44 -8.11
N PRO A 86 -10.09 9.45 -8.83
CA PRO A 86 -9.36 8.21 -9.15
C PRO A 86 -8.19 8.43 -10.12
N GLU A 87 -8.16 9.56 -10.84
CA GLU A 87 -7.10 9.91 -11.79
C GLU A 87 -6.00 10.78 -11.17
N GLU A 88 -6.14 11.14 -9.88
CA GLU A 88 -5.15 11.90 -9.10
C GLU A 88 -4.83 13.28 -9.73
N GLU A 89 -5.88 13.96 -10.21
CA GLU A 89 -5.75 15.28 -10.85
C GLU A 89 -5.58 16.42 -9.82
N ALA A 90 -6.14 16.28 -8.62
CA ALA A 90 -6.25 17.37 -7.64
C ALA A 90 -5.68 16.96 -6.28
N ALA A 91 -4.40 17.28 -6.05
CA ALA A 91 -3.75 17.02 -4.77
C ALA A 91 -4.22 17.97 -3.67
N PHE A 92 -4.42 17.44 -2.45
CA PHE A 92 -4.64 18.24 -1.25
C PHE A 92 -3.31 18.64 -0.60
N ASP A 93 -3.16 19.94 -0.31
CA ASP A 93 -2.03 20.48 0.45
C ASP A 93 -2.24 20.25 1.97
N PRO A 94 -1.23 19.78 2.71
CA PRO A 94 -1.31 19.64 4.17
C PRO A 94 -1.76 20.91 4.91
N ALA A 95 -1.47 22.10 4.38
CA ALA A 95 -1.85 23.37 5.00
C ALA A 95 -3.37 23.62 5.00
N ASP A 96 -4.10 22.99 4.07
CA ASP A 96 -5.54 23.15 3.87
C ASP A 96 -6.33 21.90 4.29
N ASP A 97 -5.71 21.01 5.07
CA ASP A 97 -6.34 19.81 5.60
C ASP A 97 -7.52 20.17 6.53
N ASP A 98 -8.65 19.52 6.32
CA ASP A 98 -9.68 19.41 7.34
C ASP A 98 -9.36 18.23 8.27
N SER A 99 -10.26 17.96 9.23
CA SER A 99 -10.06 16.87 10.18
C SER A 99 -9.90 15.50 9.53
N GLU A 100 -10.60 15.24 8.41
CA GLU A 100 -10.56 13.94 7.74
C GLU A 100 -9.23 13.74 7.01
N ARG A 101 -8.76 14.76 6.28
CA ARG A 101 -7.46 14.71 5.60
C ARG A 101 -6.30 14.64 6.60
N ALA A 102 -6.37 15.39 7.69
CA ALA A 102 -5.38 15.32 8.76
C ALA A 102 -5.33 13.92 9.40
N GLU A 103 -6.49 13.28 9.62
CA GLU A 103 -6.56 11.91 10.12
C GLU A 103 -5.93 10.91 9.14
N ALA A 104 -6.25 11.02 7.84
CA ALA A 104 -5.66 10.19 6.80
C ALA A 104 -4.13 10.27 6.79
N ARG A 105 -3.56 11.48 6.85
CA ARG A 105 -2.11 11.67 6.95
C ARG A 105 -1.54 11.06 8.22
N SER A 106 -2.21 11.23 9.36
CA SER A 106 -1.72 10.69 10.63
C SER A 106 -1.66 9.16 10.66
N ARG A 107 -2.57 8.47 9.95
CA ARG A 107 -2.50 7.01 9.76
C ARG A 107 -1.43 6.60 8.75
N LEU A 108 -1.37 7.26 7.59
CA LEU A 108 -0.56 6.79 6.46
C LEU A 108 0.90 7.23 6.54
N ALA A 109 1.20 8.47 6.95
CA ALA A 109 2.56 9.00 6.94
C ALA A 109 3.56 8.19 7.78
N PRO A 110 3.21 7.67 8.98
CA PRO A 110 4.14 6.85 9.76
C PRO A 110 4.57 5.55 9.08
N VAL A 111 3.75 5.00 8.16
CA VAL A 111 4.05 3.73 7.48
C VAL A 111 5.27 3.85 6.58
N PHE A 112 5.59 5.03 6.04
CA PHE A 112 6.81 5.22 5.24
C PHE A 112 8.08 4.85 6.01
N LYS A 113 8.10 5.07 7.33
CA LYS A 113 9.25 4.74 8.18
C LYS A 113 9.43 3.23 8.39
N GLN A 114 8.41 2.43 8.10
CA GLN A 114 8.45 0.97 8.21
C GLN A 114 8.98 0.32 6.93
N MET A 115 8.89 1.03 5.79
CA MET A 115 9.22 0.51 4.45
C MET A 115 10.62 0.89 3.98
N VAL A 116 11.23 1.89 4.63
CA VAL A 116 12.54 2.43 4.28
C VAL A 116 13.50 2.06 5.42
N ASN A 117 14.37 1.08 5.16
CA ASN A 117 15.62 0.92 5.90
C ASN A 117 16.70 1.79 5.27
#